data_AF-A0A895YIJ7-F1
#
_entry.id   AF-A0A895YIJ7-F1
#
_cell.length_a   1.000
_cell.length_b   1.000
_cell.length_c   1.000
_cell.angle_alpha   90.00
_cell.angle_beta   90.00
_cell.angle_gamma   90.00
#
_symmetry.space_group_name_H-M   'P 1'
#
loop_
_entity.id
_entity.type
_entity.pdbx_description
1 polymer ?
#
loop_
_entity_poly.entity_id
_entity_poly.type
_entity_poly.pdbx_seq_one_letter_code
_entity_poly.pdbx_strand_id
1 'polypeptide(L)'
;MVVLVLTACPEGLRGHLTRWLLEISAGVFVGHISARVRTLLWARVVQLSGDGRAIMVYSQRGEQRLSFEVHNHHWRPVDYDGVRLMMRPSEKQSPSLGRTGWSKAGRRKRFGQGRRSPTNPPSQVNEKPQDHG
;
A
#
# COMPACT_ATOMS: atom_id res chain seq x y z
N MET A 1 29.29 -17.61 2.53
CA MET A 1 29.03 -16.25 3.05
C MET A 1 27.63 -16.15 3.60
N VAL A 2 27.44 -15.31 4.62
CA VAL A 2 26.16 -14.82 5.15
C VAL A 2 26.29 -13.30 5.32
N VAL A 3 25.23 -12.57 4.99
CA VAL A 3 25.02 -11.15 5.31
C VAL A 3 23.67 -11.05 6.01
N LEU A 4 23.62 -10.42 7.17
CA LEU A 4 22.41 -10.24 7.97
C LEU A 4 22.20 -8.75 8.24
N VAL A 5 21.04 -8.24 7.83
CA VAL A 5 20.61 -6.85 8.03
C VAL A 5 19.48 -6.83 9.05
N LEU A 6 19.61 -6.00 10.09
CA LEU A 6 18.60 -5.74 11.10
C LEU A 6 18.07 -4.31 11.01
N THR A 7 16.85 -4.08 11.49
CA THR A 7 16.28 -2.72 11.65
C THR A 7 15.32 -2.71 12.83
N ALA A 8 15.49 -1.76 13.77
CA ALA A 8 14.66 -1.64 14.98
C ALA A 8 14.58 -2.90 15.87
N CYS A 9 15.60 -3.76 15.85
CA CYS A 9 15.68 -4.94 16.72
C CYS A 9 16.28 -4.57 18.12
N PRO A 10 15.91 -5.31 19.19
CA PRO A 10 16.52 -5.16 20.51
C PRO A 10 18.05 -5.36 20.54
N GLU A 11 18.73 -4.63 21.43
CA GLU A 11 20.20 -4.69 21.60
C GLU A 11 20.74 -6.09 21.94
N GLY A 12 19.96 -6.90 22.68
CA GLY A 12 20.31 -8.28 23.03
C GLY A 12 20.50 -9.19 21.82
N LEU A 13 19.86 -8.87 20.67
CA LEU A 13 20.11 -9.59 19.42
C LEU A 13 21.45 -9.17 18.79
N ARG A 14 21.81 -7.88 18.78
CA ARG A 14 23.13 -7.39 18.33
C ARG A 14 24.26 -8.12 19.09
N GLY A 15 24.19 -8.16 20.42
CA GLY A 15 25.16 -8.88 21.27
C GLY A 15 25.10 -10.42 21.19
N HIS A 16 24.09 -10.99 20.52
CA HIS A 16 24.07 -12.40 20.15
C HIS A 16 24.83 -12.65 18.83
N LEU A 17 24.69 -11.74 17.86
CA LEU A 17 25.21 -11.89 16.51
C LEU A 17 26.73 -11.67 16.40
N THR A 18 27.28 -10.74 17.18
CA THR A 18 28.74 -10.46 17.21
C THR A 18 29.61 -11.64 17.64
N ARG A 19 29.01 -12.70 18.21
CA ARG A 19 29.68 -13.98 18.50
C ARG A 19 29.91 -14.87 17.27
N TRP A 20 29.28 -14.57 16.14
CA TRP A 20 29.27 -15.41 14.94
C TRP A 20 29.58 -14.64 13.65
N LEU A 21 29.32 -13.33 13.61
CA LEU A 21 29.41 -12.46 12.45
C LEU A 21 30.08 -11.14 12.84
N LEU A 22 30.89 -10.58 11.95
CA LEU A 22 31.47 -9.24 12.11
C LEU A 22 30.41 -8.19 11.76
N GLU A 23 30.15 -7.24 12.65
CA GLU A 23 29.32 -6.08 12.32
C GLU A 23 30.16 -5.02 11.59
N ILE A 24 29.79 -4.69 10.35
CA ILE A 24 30.54 -3.77 9.47
C ILE A 24 29.87 -2.40 9.32
N SER A 25 28.61 -2.30 9.71
CA SER A 25 27.83 -1.06 9.82
C SER A 25 26.66 -1.30 10.75
N ALA A 26 25.97 -0.25 11.21
CA ALA A 26 24.92 -0.37 12.22
C ALA A 26 23.78 -1.31 11.77
N GLY A 27 23.69 -2.48 12.38
CA GLY A 27 22.72 -3.52 12.04
C GLY A 27 23.10 -4.41 10.85
N VAL A 28 24.30 -4.26 10.28
CA VAL A 28 24.78 -5.02 9.12
C VAL A 28 25.95 -5.93 9.52
N PHE A 29 25.67 -7.23 9.56
CA PHE A 29 26.60 -8.28 9.99
C PHE A 29 27.01 -9.17 8.81
N VAL A 30 28.28 -9.54 8.73
CA VAL A 30 28.84 -10.38 7.65
C VAL A 30 29.71 -11.48 8.23
N GLY A 31 29.69 -12.67 7.62
CA GLY A 31 30.59 -13.76 8.03
C GLY A 31 30.49 -15.04 7.21
N HIS A 32 31.24 -16.05 7.62
CA HIS A 32 31.24 -17.39 7.03
C HIS A 32 30.90 -18.42 8.10
N ILE A 33 29.69 -18.96 8.01
CA ILE A 33 29.15 -19.98 8.91
C ILE A 33 28.55 -21.14 8.09
N SER A 34 28.50 -22.34 8.67
CA SER A 34 27.93 -23.52 8.00
C SER A 34 26.40 -23.43 7.87
N ALA A 35 25.81 -24.20 6.95
CA ALA A 35 24.35 -24.20 6.75
C ALA A 35 23.56 -24.57 8.02
N ARG A 36 24.10 -25.45 8.87
CA ARG A 36 23.52 -25.78 10.19
C ARG A 36 23.53 -24.58 11.13
N VAL A 37 24.68 -23.92 11.27
CA VAL A 37 24.81 -22.72 12.13
C VAL A 37 23.93 -21.59 11.61
N ARG A 38 23.89 -21.35 10.29
CA ARG A 38 23.01 -20.37 9.65
C ARG A 38 21.53 -20.59 10.00
N THR A 39 21.05 -21.85 9.93
CA THR A 39 19.64 -22.18 10.20
C THR A 39 19.29 -21.93 11.68
N LEU A 40 20.18 -22.31 12.61
CA LEU A 40 20.01 -22.05 14.04
C LEU A 40 20.09 -20.54 14.37
N LEU A 41 21.01 -19.82 13.73
CA LEU A 41 21.16 -18.37 13.90
C LEU A 41 19.92 -17.63 13.39
N TRP A 42 19.35 -18.05 12.25
CA TRP A 42 18.10 -17.47 11.72
C TRP A 42 16.91 -17.69 12.65
N ALA A 43 16.73 -18.91 13.17
CA ALA A 43 15.69 -19.17 14.17
C ALA A 43 15.85 -18.28 15.42
N ARG A 44 17.10 -18.04 15.86
CA ARG A 44 17.40 -17.17 17.00
C ARG A 44 17.25 -15.68 16.70
N VAL A 45 17.47 -15.24 15.46
CA VAL A 45 17.13 -13.90 14.97
C VAL A 45 15.62 -13.69 15.06
N VAL A 46 14.83 -14.58 14.43
CA VAL A 46 13.36 -14.50 14.45
C VAL A 46 12.80 -14.51 15.88
N GLN A 47 13.38 -15.30 16.78
CA GLN A 47 12.98 -15.34 18.20
C GLN A 47 13.28 -14.05 18.97
N LEU A 48 14.35 -13.32 18.63
CA LEU A 48 14.82 -12.14 19.38
C LEU A 48 14.57 -10.80 18.67
N SER A 49 14.02 -10.81 17.46
CA SER A 49 13.76 -9.60 16.67
C SER A 49 12.70 -8.69 17.30
N GLY A 50 11.72 -9.24 18.03
CA GLY A 50 10.54 -8.49 18.47
C GLY A 50 9.80 -7.89 17.29
N ASP A 51 9.36 -6.62 17.40
CA ASP A 51 8.80 -5.85 16.29
C ASP A 51 9.86 -5.34 15.29
N GLY A 52 11.14 -5.67 15.50
CA GLY A 52 12.23 -5.40 14.58
C GLY A 52 12.14 -6.24 13.29
N ARG A 53 12.91 -5.83 12.29
CA ARG A 53 12.97 -6.45 10.96
C ARG A 53 14.32 -7.11 10.74
N ALA A 54 14.34 -8.24 10.03
CA ALA A 54 15.59 -8.91 9.66
C ALA A 54 15.56 -9.44 8.22
N ILE A 55 16.70 -9.36 7.54
CA ILE A 55 16.93 -10.01 6.24
C ILE A 55 18.28 -10.74 6.30
N MET A 56 18.30 -12.04 6.06
CA MET A 56 19.51 -12.86 6.03
C MET A 56 19.78 -13.38 4.61
N VAL A 57 20.73 -12.76 3.90
CA VAL A 57 21.25 -13.24 2.61
C VAL A 57 22.36 -14.26 2.86
N TYR A 58 22.42 -15.32 2.05
CA TYR A 58 23.44 -16.36 2.19
C TYR A 58 23.78 -17.02 0.85
N SER A 59 25.00 -17.57 0.74
CA SER A 59 25.44 -18.32 -0.45
C SER A 59 24.63 -19.61 -0.65
N GLN A 60 24.08 -19.84 -1.84
CA GLN A 60 23.33 -21.04 -2.22
C GLN A 60 23.76 -21.54 -3.60
N ARG A 61 23.60 -22.85 -3.87
CA ARG A 61 23.74 -23.38 -5.25
C ARG A 61 22.50 -22.99 -6.07
N GLY A 62 22.72 -22.54 -7.30
CA GLY A 62 21.70 -21.95 -8.18
C GLY A 62 22.27 -20.77 -8.95
N GLU A 63 21.52 -20.25 -9.92
CA GLU A 63 21.98 -19.23 -10.88
C GLU A 63 22.40 -17.91 -10.21
N GLN A 64 21.56 -17.40 -9.30
CA GLN A 64 21.85 -16.20 -8.51
C GLN A 64 23.03 -16.38 -7.52
N ARG A 65 23.47 -17.62 -7.26
CA ARG A 65 24.48 -18.02 -6.26
C ARG A 65 24.18 -17.61 -4.80
N LEU A 66 22.98 -17.07 -4.55
CA LEU A 66 22.48 -16.62 -3.26
C LEU A 66 21.03 -17.07 -3.03
N SER A 67 20.60 -16.97 -1.79
CA SER A 67 19.20 -17.00 -1.37
C SER A 67 19.07 -16.16 -0.09
N PHE A 68 17.86 -15.79 0.31
CA PHE A 68 17.63 -14.89 1.43
C PHE A 68 16.36 -15.22 2.22
N GLU A 69 16.43 -15.14 3.54
CA GLU A 69 15.24 -15.19 4.41
C GLU A 69 14.89 -13.80 4.96
N VAL A 70 13.61 -13.60 5.26
CA VAL A 70 13.03 -12.28 5.59
C VAL A 70 12.07 -12.41 6.77
N HIS A 71 12.18 -11.49 7.73
CA HIS A 71 11.32 -11.41 8.91
C HIS A 71 10.80 -9.97 9.10
N ASN A 72 9.50 -9.85 9.33
CA ASN A 72 8.77 -8.60 9.62
C ASN A 72 9.04 -7.44 8.62
N HIS A 73 9.28 -7.77 7.35
CA HIS A 73 9.58 -6.79 6.31
C HIS A 73 8.38 -6.54 5.38
N HIS A 74 8.23 -5.28 4.95
CA HIS A 74 7.12 -4.83 4.11
C HIS A 74 7.19 -5.35 2.66
N TRP A 75 8.38 -5.58 2.12
CA TRP A 75 8.57 -6.34 0.88
C TRP A 75 8.68 -7.83 1.19
N ARG A 76 8.09 -8.67 0.35
CA ARG A 76 8.00 -10.13 0.55
C ARG A 76 8.86 -10.87 -0.47
N PRO A 77 9.56 -11.96 -0.08
CA PRO A 77 10.12 -12.89 -1.05
C PRO A 77 9.02 -13.46 -1.95
N VAL A 78 9.29 -13.52 -3.25
CA VAL A 78 8.47 -14.25 -4.23
C VAL A 78 9.40 -15.09 -5.10
N ASP A 79 8.90 -16.19 -5.65
CA ASP A 79 9.59 -16.89 -6.73
C ASP A 79 8.96 -16.50 -8.06
N TYR A 80 9.79 -16.32 -9.09
CA TYR A 80 9.36 -16.12 -10.46
C TYR A 80 10.29 -16.91 -11.38
N ASP A 81 9.79 -18.03 -11.91
CA ASP A 81 10.55 -18.95 -12.78
C ASP A 81 11.89 -19.44 -12.17
N GLY A 82 11.87 -19.78 -10.87
CA GLY A 82 13.05 -20.18 -10.10
C GLY A 82 13.92 -19.01 -9.63
N VAL A 83 13.62 -17.78 -10.04
CA VAL A 83 14.29 -16.57 -9.59
C VAL A 83 13.59 -16.04 -8.33
N ARG A 84 14.17 -16.32 -7.15
CA ARG A 84 13.74 -15.73 -5.87
C ARG A 84 14.01 -14.21 -5.90
N LEU A 85 12.95 -13.40 -5.85
CA LEU A 85 12.95 -11.92 -5.92
C LEU A 85 12.29 -11.30 -4.69
N MET A 86 12.40 -9.97 -4.54
CA MET A 86 11.71 -9.21 -3.49
C MET A 86 10.60 -8.35 -4.09
N MET A 87 9.35 -8.71 -3.80
CA MET A 87 8.16 -7.97 -4.24
C MET A 87 7.83 -6.86 -3.25
N ARG A 88 7.86 -5.60 -3.72
CA ARG A 88 7.26 -4.45 -3.05
C ARG A 88 5.78 -4.40 -3.41
N PRO A 89 4.84 -4.50 -2.45
CA PRO A 89 3.43 -4.28 -2.73
C PRO A 89 3.21 -2.87 -3.28
N SER A 90 2.48 -2.77 -4.39
CA SER A 90 1.90 -1.49 -4.78
C SER A 90 0.82 -1.12 -3.75
N GLU A 91 0.81 0.14 -3.33
CA GLU A 91 -0.42 0.70 -2.78
C GLU A 91 -1.48 0.58 -3.86
N LYS A 92 -2.63 -0.02 -3.52
CA LYS A 92 -3.79 0.03 -4.41
C LYS A 92 -4.09 1.51 -4.64
N GLN A 93 -3.99 1.97 -5.89
CA GLN A 93 -4.56 3.27 -6.24
C GLN A 93 -6.00 3.25 -5.76
N SER A 94 -6.34 4.15 -4.82
CA SER A 94 -7.72 4.35 -4.43
C SER A 94 -8.49 4.64 -5.72
N PRO A 95 -9.57 3.89 -6.02
CA PRO A 95 -10.24 3.98 -7.31
C PRO A 95 -10.60 5.44 -7.53
N SER A 96 -9.98 6.06 -8.53
CA SER A 96 -9.91 7.52 -8.65
C SER A 96 -11.34 8.04 -8.71
N LEU A 97 -11.78 8.64 -7.61
CA LEU A 97 -13.20 8.87 -7.38
C LEU A 97 -13.72 9.76 -8.51
N GLY A 98 -14.48 9.15 -9.42
CA GLY A 98 -14.65 9.68 -10.76
C GLY A 98 -15.11 11.12 -10.67
N ARG A 99 -14.43 12.04 -11.37
CA ARG A 99 -14.82 13.46 -11.44
C ARG A 99 -16.07 13.62 -12.31
N THR A 100 -17.15 12.96 -11.91
CA THR A 100 -18.52 12.98 -12.42
C THR A 100 -19.21 14.31 -12.05
N GLY A 101 -18.42 15.40 -12.12
CA GLY A 101 -18.77 16.76 -11.77
C GLY A 101 -19.16 17.56 -12.99
N TRP A 102 -20.14 17.07 -13.77
CA TRP A 102 -20.76 17.89 -14.80
C TRP A 102 -21.63 18.95 -14.12
N SER A 103 -21.01 20.09 -13.79
CA SER A 103 -21.58 21.13 -12.94
C SER A 103 -23.00 21.52 -13.35
N LYS A 104 -23.96 21.49 -12.41
CA LYS A 104 -25.36 21.90 -12.63
C LYS A 104 -25.48 23.32 -13.25
N ALA A 105 -24.47 24.17 -13.05
CA ALA A 105 -24.30 25.46 -13.72
C ALA A 105 -24.39 25.38 -15.26
N GLY A 106 -23.86 24.34 -15.89
CA GLY A 106 -23.88 24.16 -17.35
C GLY A 106 -25.28 23.97 -17.93
N ARG A 107 -26.20 23.34 -17.18
CA ARG A 107 -27.60 23.14 -17.64
C ARG A 107 -28.39 24.45 -17.69
N ARG A 108 -28.16 25.40 -16.78
CA ARG A 108 -28.95 26.65 -16.70
C ARG A 108 -28.82 27.53 -17.95
N LYS A 109 -27.65 27.54 -18.61
CA LYS A 109 -27.42 28.36 -19.81
C LYS A 109 -28.24 27.94 -21.05
N ARG A 110 -28.85 26.74 -21.06
CA ARG A 110 -29.67 26.26 -22.20
C ARG A 110 -31.17 26.57 -22.11
N PHE A 111 -31.66 27.11 -20.99
CA PHE A 111 -33.09 27.40 -20.79
C PHE A 111 -33.41 28.90 -20.65
N GLY A 112 -32.39 29.78 -20.69
CA GLY A 112 -32.56 31.23 -20.51
C GLY A 112 -32.78 32.05 -21.80
N GLN A 113 -32.76 31.41 -22.98
CA GLN A 113 -32.96 32.08 -24.27
C GLN A 113 -33.96 31.30 -25.11
N GLY A 114 -35.19 31.82 -25.24
CA GLY A 114 -36.15 31.28 -26.22
C GLY A 114 -37.62 31.27 -25.81
N ARG A 115 -38.24 32.44 -25.64
CA ARG A 115 -39.58 32.77 -26.20
C ARG A 115 -40.01 34.20 -25.89
N ARG A 116 -40.10 35.04 -26.93
CA ARG A 116 -41.03 36.18 -26.99
C ARG A 116 -42.35 35.67 -27.59
N SER A 117 -43.50 36.04 -27.03
CA SER A 117 -44.84 36.05 -27.68
C SER A 117 -45.86 36.69 -26.72
N PRO A 118 -47.01 37.20 -27.21
CA PRO A 118 -47.66 38.36 -26.59
C PRO A 118 -48.85 38.08 -25.66
N THR A 119 -49.25 39.16 -24.98
CA THR A 119 -50.52 39.40 -24.27
C THR A 119 -51.66 39.68 -25.30
N ASN A 120 -52.98 39.62 -25.04
CA ASN A 120 -53.73 39.51 -23.78
C ASN A 120 -55.09 38.69 -23.95
N PRO A 121 -56.30 38.99 -23.40
CA PRO A 121 -57.21 37.95 -22.84
C PRO A 121 -58.62 38.01 -23.53
N PRO A 122 -59.80 37.81 -22.89
CA PRO A 122 -60.19 37.10 -21.65
C PRO A 122 -61.34 36.08 -21.87
N SER A 123 -61.85 35.49 -20.79
CA SER A 123 -63.22 34.96 -20.72
C SER A 123 -63.76 35.12 -19.30
N GLN A 124 -64.96 35.71 -19.17
CA GLN A 124 -65.65 35.84 -17.87
C GLN A 124 -66.54 34.60 -17.62
N VAL A 125 -66.74 34.25 -16.36
CA VAL A 125 -67.87 33.42 -15.92
C VAL A 125 -68.81 34.35 -15.15
N ASN A 126 -70.10 34.27 -15.47
CA ASN A 126 -71.04 35.36 -15.23
C ASN A 126 -72.08 35.04 -14.14
N GLU A 127 -72.53 36.09 -13.46
CA GLU A 127 -73.78 36.31 -12.71
C GLU A 127 -74.39 35.29 -11.71
N LYS A 128 -74.77 35.86 -10.55
CA LYS A 128 -76.08 35.84 -9.83
C LYS A 128 -77.30 35.16 -10.53
N PRO A 129 -78.43 34.88 -9.83
CA PRO A 129 -78.95 35.47 -8.57
C PRO A 129 -79.05 34.42 -7.42
N GLN A 130 -79.73 34.57 -6.27
CA GLN A 130 -80.69 35.54 -5.70
C GLN A 130 -80.30 35.87 -4.22
N ASP A 131 -80.87 36.75 -3.36
CA ASP A 131 -82.15 37.52 -3.26
C ASP A 131 -83.38 36.63 -2.84
N HIS A 132 -84.33 36.90 -1.91
CA HIS A 132 -84.79 38.07 -1.13
C HIS A 132 -84.85 37.79 0.40
N GLY A 133 -85.12 38.83 1.21
CA GLY A 133 -85.36 38.76 2.66
C GLY A 133 -85.48 40.15 3.29
#